data_AF-A0A1I4LF00-F1
#
_entry.id   AF-A0A1I4LF00-F1
#
_cell.length_a   1.000
_cell.length_b   1.000
_cell.length_c   1.000
_cell.angle_alpha   90.00
_cell.angle_beta   90.00
_cell.angle_gamma   90.00
#
_symmetry.space_group_name_H-M   'P 1'
#
loop_
_entity.id
_entity.type
_entity.pdbx_description
1 polymer ?
#
loop_
_entity_poly.entity_id
_entity_poly.type
_entity_poly.pdbx_seq_one_letter_code
_entity_poly.pdbx_strand_id
1 'polypeptide(L)'
;MASSSQADAVKDLLREALAEPGTAWSLGSFGAIAEFMRDPDEAVSVLPDDRLGMATERGAIALTACPDLRPVAYETSVASGWNHAVALCLPEPTCAMSRRAVVTELGPDREAARERDRDAILFDLGLDLLAVDACVRTGDPEAIACLRSGVGRSLFDHANPIGRHLVAMSPHRVFLAKVGRIEVYAPIPGPGGSSPEGPHTHVLPKLMRSGRTHAATTPIPVGWVPCAALHPAHPYKDMMGQRIAFDSTRYVAFQELLDRWGDPDLLAVKRGGEPRPDSPVSSRHAQGARRVAEVQARYLRGEVVEADPEANEDETVADHA
;
A
#
# COMPACT_ATOMS: atom_id res chain seq x y z
N MET A 1 4.07 -34.99 -6.27
CA MET A 1 3.56 -33.61 -6.07
C MET A 1 4.70 -32.69 -6.45
N ALA A 2 4.60 -32.03 -7.61
CA ALA A 2 5.64 -31.10 -8.05
C ALA A 2 5.66 -29.91 -7.09
N SER A 3 6.84 -29.52 -6.63
CA SER A 3 7.06 -28.26 -5.92
C SER A 3 6.47 -27.12 -6.76
N SER A 4 5.47 -26.43 -6.24
CA SER A 4 4.97 -25.18 -6.83
C SER A 4 6.16 -24.22 -7.00
N SER A 5 6.28 -23.57 -8.16
CA SER A 5 7.35 -22.59 -8.36
C SER A 5 7.13 -21.37 -7.43
N GLN A 6 8.18 -20.62 -7.11
CA GLN A 6 8.02 -19.40 -6.29
C GLN A 6 7.01 -18.43 -6.93
N ALA A 7 7.00 -18.32 -8.26
CA ALA A 7 6.05 -17.48 -8.98
C ALA A 7 4.60 -17.95 -8.81
N ASP A 8 4.35 -19.27 -8.85
CA ASP A 8 3.02 -19.84 -8.61
C ASP A 8 2.57 -19.59 -7.16
N ALA A 9 3.47 -19.79 -6.19
CA ALA A 9 3.20 -19.49 -4.79
C ALA A 9 2.83 -18.01 -4.54
N VAL A 10 3.49 -17.08 -5.23
CA VAL A 10 3.15 -15.66 -5.18
C VAL A 10 1.80 -15.40 -5.84
N LYS A 11 1.55 -16.01 -7.00
CA LYS A 11 0.27 -15.87 -7.70
C LYS A 11 -0.91 -16.36 -6.85
N ASP A 12 -0.73 -17.46 -6.14
CA ASP A 12 -1.75 -18.01 -5.24
C ASP A 12 -1.97 -17.11 -4.02
N LEU A 13 -0.89 -16.58 -3.40
CA LEU A 13 -1.00 -15.57 -2.34
C LEU A 13 -1.85 -14.38 -2.79
N LEU A 14 -1.58 -13.82 -3.98
CA LEU A 14 -2.33 -12.67 -4.49
C LEU A 14 -3.80 -13.00 -4.74
N ARG A 15 -4.10 -14.18 -5.29
CA ARG A 15 -5.49 -14.62 -5.55
C ARG A 15 -6.27 -14.82 -4.26
N GLU A 16 -5.68 -15.51 -3.29
CA GLU A 16 -6.30 -15.77 -1.98
C GLU A 16 -6.57 -14.45 -1.25
N ALA A 17 -5.59 -13.56 -1.22
CA ALA A 17 -5.72 -12.24 -0.60
C ALA A 17 -6.78 -11.36 -1.29
N LEU A 18 -6.88 -11.40 -2.63
CA LEU A 18 -7.91 -10.65 -3.37
C LEU A 18 -9.31 -11.19 -3.12
N ALA A 19 -9.45 -12.49 -2.86
CA ALA A 19 -10.73 -13.12 -2.56
C ALA A 19 -11.27 -12.71 -1.17
N GLU A 20 -10.38 -12.41 -0.21
CA GLU A 20 -10.72 -12.04 1.16
C GLU A 20 -11.10 -10.55 1.29
N PRO A 21 -12.38 -10.19 1.49
CA PRO A 21 -12.80 -8.79 1.60
C PRO A 21 -12.17 -8.04 2.78
N GLY A 22 -11.78 -8.76 3.85
CA GLY A 22 -11.10 -8.17 5.00
C GLY A 22 -9.63 -7.80 4.75
N THR A 23 -9.10 -8.03 3.54
CA THR A 23 -7.75 -7.62 3.16
C THR A 23 -7.78 -6.27 2.46
N ALA A 24 -7.13 -5.28 3.08
CA ALA A 24 -6.87 -4.00 2.42
C ALA A 24 -5.57 -4.07 1.61
N TRP A 25 -5.42 -3.16 0.65
CA TRP A 25 -4.29 -3.10 -0.27
C TRP A 25 -3.75 -1.69 -0.35
N SER A 26 -2.44 -1.55 -0.50
CA SER A 26 -1.80 -0.28 -0.79
C SER A 26 -0.83 -0.41 -1.96
N LEU A 27 -0.72 0.63 -2.79
CA LEU A 27 0.25 0.72 -3.88
C LEU A 27 0.81 2.13 -3.89
N GLY A 28 2.12 2.25 -3.76
CA GLY A 28 2.71 3.55 -3.46
C GLY A 28 4.16 3.49 -3.06
N SER A 29 4.66 4.66 -2.69
CA SER A 29 5.94 4.86 -2.03
C SER A 29 5.73 5.68 -0.76
N PHE A 30 6.72 5.72 0.12
CA PHE A 30 6.63 6.45 1.38
C PHE A 30 6.28 7.93 1.16
N GLY A 31 5.05 8.29 1.54
CA GLY A 31 4.49 9.64 1.36
C GLY A 31 3.64 9.85 0.11
N ALA A 32 3.43 8.84 -0.73
CA ALA A 32 2.47 8.86 -1.83
C ALA A 32 1.90 7.46 -2.07
N ILE A 33 0.67 7.23 -1.61
CA ILE A 33 0.05 5.90 -1.60
C ILE A 33 -1.40 5.98 -2.07
N ALA A 34 -1.83 5.00 -2.85
CA ALA A 34 -3.23 4.67 -3.06
C ALA A 34 -3.60 3.41 -2.30
N GLU A 35 -4.79 3.42 -1.70
CA GLU A 35 -5.34 2.31 -0.95
C GLU A 35 -6.60 1.79 -1.63
N PHE A 36 -6.78 0.47 -1.58
CA PHE A 36 -7.98 -0.22 -2.03
C PHE A 36 -8.47 -1.14 -0.93
N MET A 37 -9.73 -0.95 -0.56
CA MET A 37 -10.47 -1.81 0.36
C MET A 37 -11.92 -1.82 -0.12
N ARG A 38 -12.65 -2.89 0.18
CA ARG A 38 -14.04 -3.04 -0.23
C ARG A 38 -14.86 -3.57 0.93
N ASP A 39 -16.15 -3.26 0.92
CA ASP A 39 -17.06 -3.91 1.86
C ASP A 39 -17.28 -5.36 1.44
N PRO A 40 -17.53 -6.30 2.38
CA PRO A 40 -17.77 -7.70 2.05
C PRO A 40 -18.86 -7.92 1.00
N ASP A 41 -19.92 -7.11 1.07
CA ASP A 41 -21.08 -7.18 0.18
C ASP A 41 -21.00 -6.20 -1.00
N GLU A 42 -19.89 -5.46 -1.16
CA GLU A 42 -19.72 -4.53 -2.27
C GLU A 42 -19.65 -5.28 -3.61
N ALA A 43 -20.43 -4.83 -4.59
CA ALA A 43 -20.43 -5.41 -5.92
C ALA A 43 -19.06 -5.25 -6.59
N VAL A 44 -18.52 -6.37 -7.08
CA VAL A 44 -17.24 -6.42 -7.79
C VAL A 44 -17.45 -6.77 -9.26
N SER A 45 -16.74 -6.04 -10.13
CA SER A 45 -16.59 -6.38 -11.54
C SER A 45 -15.23 -7.05 -11.74
N VAL A 46 -15.23 -8.19 -12.43
CA VAL A 46 -13.99 -8.87 -12.82
C VAL A 46 -13.28 -8.02 -13.88
N LEU A 47 -11.95 -8.01 -13.85
CA LEU A 47 -11.16 -7.34 -14.87
C LEU A 47 -11.35 -8.03 -16.23
N PRO A 48 -11.43 -7.28 -17.34
CA PRO A 48 -11.65 -7.84 -18.67
C PRO A 48 -10.37 -8.45 -19.30
N ASP A 49 -9.28 -8.56 -18.53
CA ASP A 49 -7.96 -9.00 -18.99
C ASP A 49 -7.33 -10.00 -17.99
N ASP A 50 -6.09 -10.43 -18.27
CA ASP A 50 -5.40 -11.48 -17.50
C ASP A 50 -4.83 -11.02 -16.14
N ARG A 51 -5.03 -9.75 -15.77
CA ARG A 51 -4.55 -9.22 -14.48
C ARG A 51 -5.36 -9.81 -13.32
N LEU A 52 -4.71 -9.94 -12.17
CA LEU A 52 -5.35 -10.35 -10.93
C LEU A 52 -5.95 -9.12 -10.26
N GLY A 53 -7.27 -9.10 -10.07
CA GLY A 53 -7.90 -7.99 -9.37
C GLY A 53 -9.37 -7.84 -9.68
N MET A 54 -9.88 -6.64 -9.40
CA MET A 54 -11.30 -6.30 -9.51
C MET A 54 -11.50 -4.80 -9.54
N ALA A 55 -12.68 -4.38 -9.99
CA ALA A 55 -13.16 -3.02 -9.86
C ALA A 55 -14.46 -2.99 -9.06
N THR A 56 -14.65 -1.93 -8.27
CA THR A 56 -15.92 -1.53 -7.67
C THR A 56 -16.32 -0.16 -8.22
N GLU A 57 -17.44 0.38 -7.74
CA GLU A 57 -17.80 1.76 -8.05
C GLU A 57 -16.84 2.78 -7.42
N ARG A 58 -16.20 2.44 -6.29
CA ARG A 58 -15.32 3.35 -5.52
C ARG A 58 -13.84 3.26 -5.90
N GLY A 59 -13.36 2.12 -6.39
CA GLY A 59 -11.96 1.96 -6.78
C GLY A 59 -11.71 0.67 -7.56
N ALA A 60 -10.47 0.41 -7.91
CA ALA A 60 -10.05 -0.86 -8.50
C ALA A 60 -8.62 -1.20 -8.11
N ILE A 61 -8.31 -2.49 -8.16
CA ILE A 61 -6.97 -3.03 -8.05
C ILE A 61 -6.75 -3.98 -9.22
N ALA A 62 -5.61 -3.89 -9.88
CA ALA A 62 -5.23 -4.76 -10.98
C ALA A 62 -3.73 -5.04 -10.92
N LEU A 63 -3.36 -6.27 -10.57
CA LEU A 63 -2.00 -6.72 -10.33
C LEU A 63 -1.54 -7.69 -11.41
N THR A 64 -0.24 -7.67 -11.69
CA THR A 64 0.43 -8.64 -12.54
C THR A 64 1.48 -9.37 -11.73
N ALA A 65 1.30 -10.67 -11.53
CA ALA A 65 2.35 -11.49 -10.95
C ALA A 65 3.55 -11.50 -11.90
N CYS A 66 4.73 -11.14 -11.39
CA CYS A 66 5.98 -11.21 -12.15
C CYS A 66 7.01 -12.07 -11.41
N PRO A 67 7.96 -12.70 -12.13
CA PRO A 67 8.90 -13.66 -11.53
C PRO A 67 9.77 -13.06 -10.40
N ASP A 68 10.09 -11.78 -10.49
CA ASP A 68 10.95 -11.08 -9.53
C ASP A 68 10.18 -10.57 -8.31
N LEU A 69 8.85 -10.74 -8.24
CA LEU A 69 8.04 -10.26 -7.13
C LEU A 69 8.31 -11.07 -5.87
N ARG A 70 8.76 -10.39 -4.82
CA ARG A 70 9.04 -10.98 -3.52
C ARG A 70 8.06 -10.46 -2.46
N PRO A 71 7.15 -11.30 -1.96
CA PRO A 71 6.42 -11.01 -0.73
C PRO A 71 7.38 -11.00 0.47
N VAL A 72 7.19 -10.04 1.37
CA VAL A 72 7.90 -9.91 2.64
C VAL A 72 6.85 -9.66 3.72
N ALA A 73 6.50 -10.69 4.49
CA ALA A 73 5.60 -10.56 5.63
C ALA A 73 6.37 -9.99 6.83
N TYR A 74 5.78 -9.04 7.54
CA TYR A 74 6.41 -8.44 8.71
C TYR A 74 5.38 -7.91 9.70
N GLU A 75 5.87 -7.68 10.91
CA GLU A 75 5.15 -6.96 11.96
C GLU A 75 6.03 -5.82 12.46
N THR A 76 5.42 -4.69 12.79
CA THR A 76 6.09 -3.53 13.37
C THR A 76 5.48 -3.21 14.72
N SER A 77 6.32 -3.02 15.73
CA SER A 77 5.86 -2.53 17.03
C SER A 77 5.43 -1.06 16.89
N VAL A 78 4.24 -0.74 17.38
CA VAL A 78 3.75 0.64 17.54
C VAL A 78 3.43 0.88 19.01
N ALA A 79 3.21 2.14 19.40
CA ALA A 79 3.02 2.45 20.81
C ALA A 79 1.78 1.77 21.38
N SER A 80 0.71 1.70 20.58
CA SER A 80 -0.54 1.07 20.97
C SER A 80 -0.57 -0.46 20.75
N GLY A 81 0.50 -1.08 20.22
CA GLY A 81 0.55 -2.52 19.98
C GLY A 81 1.49 -2.91 18.83
N TRP A 82 0.92 -3.49 17.77
CA TRP A 82 1.66 -3.79 16.54
C TRP A 82 0.79 -3.60 15.29
N ASN A 83 1.45 -3.38 14.16
CA ASN A 83 0.86 -3.50 12.84
C ASN A 83 1.47 -4.70 12.11
N HIS A 84 0.79 -5.16 11.07
CA HIS A 84 1.22 -6.27 10.26
C HIS A 84 0.94 -6.02 8.78
N ALA A 85 1.75 -6.57 7.89
CA ALA A 85 1.59 -6.41 6.45
C ALA A 85 2.42 -7.45 5.69
N VAL A 86 2.09 -7.62 4.41
CA VAL A 86 2.98 -8.30 3.44
C VAL A 86 3.33 -7.31 2.35
N ALA A 87 4.57 -6.82 2.36
CA ALA A 87 5.09 -5.96 1.31
C ALA A 87 5.37 -6.79 0.04
N LEU A 88 4.97 -6.25 -1.11
CA LEU A 88 5.22 -6.79 -2.43
C LEU A 88 6.40 -6.02 -3.04
N CYS A 89 7.57 -6.64 -2.95
CA CYS A 89 8.83 -5.99 -3.27
C CYS A 89 9.38 -6.41 -4.63
N LEU A 90 10.03 -5.47 -5.31
CA LEU A 90 10.86 -5.74 -6.49
C LEU A 90 12.32 -5.38 -6.21
N PRO A 91 13.28 -6.00 -6.93
CA PRO A 91 14.67 -5.57 -6.89
C PRO A 91 14.80 -4.09 -7.31
N GLU A 92 15.63 -3.33 -6.60
CA GLU A 92 15.88 -1.91 -6.90
C GLU A 92 16.22 -1.65 -8.38
N PRO A 93 17.04 -2.48 -9.08
CA PRO A 93 17.36 -2.24 -10.49
C PRO A 93 16.17 -2.42 -11.45
N THR A 94 15.12 -3.12 -11.05
CA THR A 94 13.99 -3.48 -11.93
C THR A 94 12.66 -2.86 -11.50
N CYS A 95 12.59 -2.27 -10.31
CA CYS A 95 11.38 -1.64 -9.80
C CYS A 95 11.09 -0.25 -10.40
N ALA A 96 12.10 0.38 -11.03
CA ALA A 96 12.03 1.78 -11.44
C ALA A 96 10.88 2.04 -12.45
N MET A 97 10.10 3.08 -12.16
CA MET A 97 9.08 3.64 -13.03
C MET A 97 9.64 4.83 -13.81
N SER A 98 8.82 5.81 -14.18
CA SER A 98 9.23 6.88 -15.09
C SER A 98 10.11 7.95 -14.47
N ARG A 99 9.98 8.16 -13.15
CA ARG A 99 10.69 9.20 -12.38
C ARG A 99 10.52 10.60 -12.97
N ARG A 100 9.35 10.90 -13.54
CA ARG A 100 9.05 12.25 -14.01
C ARG A 100 9.01 13.21 -12.83
N ALA A 101 9.63 14.37 -12.99
CA ALA A 101 9.66 15.45 -12.00
C ALA A 101 8.74 16.64 -12.35
N VAL A 102 7.96 16.49 -13.43
CA VAL A 102 7.01 17.48 -13.93
C VAL A 102 5.73 16.80 -14.37
N VAL A 103 4.62 17.53 -14.28
CA VAL A 103 3.32 17.06 -14.76
C VAL A 103 3.42 16.74 -16.25
N THR A 104 2.95 15.56 -16.63
CA THR A 104 3.10 15.03 -18.00
C THR A 104 1.82 14.37 -18.47
N GLU A 105 1.30 14.77 -19.62
CA GLU A 105 0.17 14.08 -20.27
C GLU A 105 0.67 12.76 -20.88
N LEU A 106 -0.03 11.67 -20.57
CA LEU A 106 0.29 10.32 -21.06
C LEU A 106 -0.65 9.86 -22.19
N GLY A 107 -1.75 10.59 -22.40
CA GLY A 107 -2.80 10.24 -23.37
C GLY A 107 -3.90 9.35 -22.77
N PRO A 108 -4.72 8.68 -23.60
CA PRO A 108 -5.80 7.81 -23.13
C PRO A 108 -5.31 6.64 -22.26
N ASP A 109 -6.00 6.36 -21.15
CA ASP A 109 -5.65 5.28 -20.21
C ASP A 109 -6.16 3.91 -20.68
N ARG A 110 -5.58 3.36 -21.74
CA ARG A 110 -6.00 2.08 -22.33
C ARG A 110 -5.95 0.90 -21.35
N GLU A 111 -5.13 1.00 -20.32
CA GLU A 111 -4.93 -0.03 -19.30
C GLU A 111 -5.86 0.12 -18.09
N ALA A 112 -6.83 1.05 -18.11
CA ALA A 112 -7.78 1.25 -17.02
C ALA A 112 -8.55 -0.04 -16.69
N ALA A 113 -8.75 -0.30 -15.40
CA ALA A 113 -9.43 -1.47 -14.89
C ALA A 113 -10.90 -1.53 -15.35
N ARG A 114 -11.58 -0.38 -15.40
CA ARG A 114 -12.93 -0.27 -15.97
C ARG A 114 -12.83 0.13 -17.44
N GLU A 115 -13.53 -0.60 -18.30
CA GLU A 115 -13.55 -0.29 -19.75
C GLU A 115 -14.03 1.13 -20.06
N ARG A 116 -15.05 1.61 -19.32
CA ARG A 116 -15.62 2.97 -19.47
C ARG A 116 -14.62 4.09 -19.23
N ASP A 117 -13.51 3.80 -18.55
CA ASP A 117 -12.49 4.79 -18.22
C ASP A 117 -11.32 4.82 -19.22
N ARG A 118 -11.28 3.90 -20.22
CA ARG A 118 -10.11 3.70 -21.09
C ARG A 118 -9.85 4.82 -22.11
N ASP A 119 -10.85 5.65 -22.38
CA ASP A 119 -10.73 6.80 -23.28
C ASP A 119 -10.40 8.10 -22.52
N ALA A 120 -10.47 8.09 -21.18
CA ALA A 120 -10.13 9.25 -20.37
C ALA A 120 -8.61 9.51 -20.39
N ILE A 121 -8.22 10.78 -20.28
CA ILE A 121 -6.81 11.19 -20.41
C ILE A 121 -6.10 11.03 -19.06
N LEU A 122 -4.96 10.35 -19.08
CA LEU A 122 -4.08 10.13 -17.95
C LEU A 122 -2.97 11.19 -17.91
N PHE A 123 -2.70 11.71 -16.72
CA PHE A 123 -1.62 12.63 -16.44
C PHE A 123 -0.78 12.11 -15.29
N ASP A 124 0.54 12.01 -15.49
CA ASP A 124 1.51 11.82 -14.41
C ASP A 124 1.67 13.14 -13.65
N LEU A 125 1.59 13.10 -12.32
CA LEU A 125 1.75 14.28 -11.47
C LEU A 125 3.21 14.71 -11.31
N GLY A 126 4.17 13.90 -11.74
CA GLY A 126 5.59 14.25 -11.77
C GLY A 126 6.22 14.34 -10.38
N LEU A 127 5.96 13.35 -9.52
CA LEU A 127 6.43 13.34 -8.14
C LEU A 127 7.85 12.79 -7.95
N ASP A 128 8.55 12.37 -9.01
CA ASP A 128 9.88 11.74 -9.00
C ASP A 128 10.00 10.59 -7.98
N LEU A 129 9.01 9.71 -7.96
CA LEU A 129 9.03 8.51 -7.13
C LEU A 129 9.72 7.37 -7.88
N LEU A 130 10.56 6.61 -7.17
CA LEU A 130 11.36 5.55 -7.79
C LEU A 130 10.48 4.45 -8.42
N ALA A 131 9.57 3.87 -7.65
CA ALA A 131 8.88 2.63 -8.00
C ALA A 131 7.41 2.81 -8.39
N VAL A 132 6.91 4.05 -8.40
CA VAL A 132 5.49 4.36 -8.61
C VAL A 132 5.34 5.61 -9.48
N ASP A 133 4.45 5.58 -10.46
CA ASP A 133 3.94 6.79 -11.10
C ASP A 133 2.59 7.14 -10.45
N ALA A 134 2.50 8.31 -9.82
CA ALA A 134 1.26 8.83 -9.24
C ALA A 134 0.54 9.70 -10.27
N CYS A 135 -0.56 9.18 -10.81
CA CYS A 135 -1.29 9.78 -11.91
C CYS A 135 -2.70 10.23 -11.51
N VAL A 136 -3.28 11.09 -12.34
CA VAL A 136 -4.71 11.41 -12.32
C VAL A 136 -5.32 11.17 -13.70
N ARG A 137 -6.58 10.74 -13.72
CA ARG A 137 -7.34 10.46 -14.94
C ARG A 137 -8.66 11.19 -14.92
N THR A 138 -9.01 11.82 -16.03
CA THR A 138 -10.31 12.47 -16.19
C THR A 138 -10.75 12.52 -17.66
N GLY A 139 -12.05 12.39 -17.88
CA GLY A 139 -12.71 12.65 -19.16
C GLY A 139 -13.36 14.04 -19.23
N ASP A 140 -13.35 14.81 -18.13
CA ASP A 140 -13.93 16.14 -18.07
C ASP A 140 -13.07 17.16 -18.84
N PRO A 141 -13.61 17.83 -19.88
CA PRO A 141 -12.86 18.81 -20.68
C PRO A 141 -12.26 19.96 -19.86
N GLU A 142 -12.95 20.44 -18.81
CA GLU A 142 -12.45 21.54 -17.97
C GLU A 142 -11.26 21.10 -17.12
N ALA A 143 -11.37 19.95 -16.47
CA ALA A 143 -10.25 19.35 -15.74
C ALA A 143 -9.06 19.03 -16.67
N ILE A 144 -9.29 18.52 -17.88
CA ILE A 144 -8.24 18.29 -18.89
C ILE A 144 -7.53 19.59 -19.25
N ALA A 145 -8.28 20.68 -19.48
CA ALA A 145 -7.69 21.98 -19.81
C ALA A 145 -6.82 22.50 -18.65
N CYS A 146 -7.28 22.36 -17.40
CA CYS A 146 -6.51 22.71 -16.22
C CYS A 146 -5.21 21.90 -16.11
N LEU A 147 -5.30 20.57 -16.25
CA LEU A 147 -4.13 19.67 -16.19
C LEU A 147 -3.11 19.99 -17.29
N ARG A 148 -3.56 20.21 -18.53
CA ARG A 148 -2.71 20.63 -19.65
C ARG A 148 -1.98 21.94 -19.41
N SER A 149 -2.63 22.91 -18.74
CA SER A 149 -1.99 24.18 -18.41
C SER A 149 -0.85 24.06 -17.37
N GLY A 150 -0.81 22.96 -16.61
CA GLY A 150 0.25 22.64 -15.66
C GLY A 150 1.36 21.73 -16.23
N VAL A 151 1.21 21.18 -17.43
CA VAL A 151 2.20 20.28 -18.05
C VAL A 151 3.56 20.96 -18.19
N GLY A 152 4.63 20.20 -17.91
CA GLY A 152 6.01 20.68 -17.95
C GLY A 152 6.45 21.46 -16.70
N ARG A 153 5.58 21.60 -15.69
CA ARG A 153 5.90 22.22 -14.39
C ARG A 153 5.84 21.18 -13.28
N SER A 154 6.62 21.39 -12.22
CA SER A 154 6.45 20.63 -10.97
C SER A 154 5.04 20.84 -10.42
N LEU A 155 4.43 19.79 -9.85
CA LEU A 155 3.13 19.90 -9.16
C LEU A 155 3.19 20.91 -8.00
N PHE A 156 4.34 20.99 -7.33
CA PHE A 156 4.54 21.85 -6.15
C PHE A 156 4.98 23.28 -6.48
N ASP A 157 5.14 23.61 -7.77
CA ASP A 157 5.35 25.00 -8.19
C ASP A 157 4.08 25.81 -7.90
N HIS A 158 4.21 26.94 -7.20
CA HIS A 158 3.10 27.84 -6.90
C HIS A 158 2.43 28.42 -8.17
N ALA A 159 3.15 28.47 -9.29
CA ALA A 159 2.60 28.84 -10.59
C ALA A 159 1.81 27.70 -11.26
N ASN A 160 1.91 26.46 -10.76
CA ASN A 160 1.16 25.33 -11.28
C ASN A 160 -0.32 25.43 -10.85
N PRO A 161 -1.27 25.53 -11.79
CA PRO A 161 -2.68 25.75 -11.46
C PRO A 161 -3.40 24.50 -10.95
N ILE A 162 -2.77 23.32 -10.99
CA ILE A 162 -3.42 22.04 -10.67
C ILE A 162 -3.71 21.94 -9.17
N GLY A 163 -2.73 22.24 -8.31
CA GLY A 163 -2.86 22.02 -6.87
C GLY A 163 -4.08 22.72 -6.24
N ARG A 164 -4.39 23.94 -6.69
CA ARG A 164 -5.55 24.73 -6.22
C ARG A 164 -6.91 24.22 -6.71
N HIS A 165 -6.94 23.47 -7.82
CA HIS A 165 -8.19 22.96 -8.42
C HIS A 165 -8.37 21.46 -8.21
N LEU A 166 -7.34 20.73 -7.77
CA LEU A 166 -7.34 19.27 -7.73
C LEU A 166 -8.53 18.70 -6.95
N VAL A 167 -8.84 19.27 -5.78
CA VAL A 167 -9.99 18.87 -4.95
C VAL A 167 -11.32 19.10 -5.68
N ALA A 168 -11.49 20.28 -6.29
CA ALA A 168 -12.73 20.62 -6.99
C ALA A 168 -12.93 19.76 -8.25
N MET A 169 -11.85 19.49 -8.99
CA MET A 169 -11.88 18.61 -10.17
C MET A 169 -12.09 17.14 -9.78
N SER A 170 -11.61 16.72 -8.59
CA SER A 170 -11.67 15.35 -8.08
C SER A 170 -11.45 14.27 -9.17
N PRO A 171 -10.36 14.35 -9.96
CA PRO A 171 -10.11 13.33 -10.98
C PRO A 171 -9.88 11.97 -10.32
N HIS A 172 -10.09 10.89 -11.07
CA HIS A 172 -9.70 9.57 -10.60
C HIS A 172 -8.19 9.58 -10.32
N ARG A 173 -7.76 9.01 -9.19
CA ARG A 173 -6.33 8.89 -8.87
C ARG A 173 -5.89 7.49 -9.21
N VAL A 174 -4.77 7.40 -9.92
CA VAL A 174 -4.28 6.17 -10.52
C VAL A 174 -2.82 6.03 -10.13
N PHE A 175 -2.51 5.05 -9.30
CA PHE A 175 -1.14 4.77 -8.91
C PHE A 175 -0.67 3.54 -9.67
N LEU A 176 0.45 3.69 -10.39
CA LEU A 176 1.01 2.66 -11.26
C LEU A 176 2.37 2.20 -10.74
N ALA A 177 2.59 0.90 -10.72
CA ALA A 177 3.88 0.28 -10.46
C ALA A 177 4.11 -0.87 -11.45
N LYS A 178 5.33 -1.42 -11.49
CA LYS A 178 5.62 -2.62 -12.30
C LYS A 178 4.76 -3.83 -11.94
N VAL A 179 4.27 -3.88 -10.70
CA VAL A 179 3.42 -4.96 -10.17
C VAL A 179 1.94 -4.77 -10.48
N GLY A 180 1.54 -3.64 -11.07
CA GLY A 180 0.15 -3.34 -11.40
C GLY A 180 -0.28 -1.92 -11.04
N ARG A 181 -1.55 -1.77 -10.69
CA ARG A 181 -2.16 -0.47 -10.40
C ARG A 181 -3.25 -0.56 -9.33
N ILE A 182 -3.40 0.55 -8.60
CA ILE A 182 -4.59 0.85 -7.82
C ILE A 182 -5.21 2.12 -8.39
N GLU A 183 -6.53 2.09 -8.55
CA GLU A 183 -7.34 3.20 -9.03
C GLU A 183 -8.36 3.57 -7.97
N VAL A 184 -8.55 4.87 -7.79
CA VAL A 184 -9.45 5.39 -6.79
C VAL A 184 -10.41 6.35 -7.47
N TYR A 185 -11.70 6.12 -7.32
CA TYR A 185 -12.78 6.86 -7.99
C TYR A 185 -13.57 7.77 -7.04
N ALA A 186 -13.53 7.50 -5.73
CA ALA A 186 -14.19 8.33 -4.71
C ALA A 186 -13.74 9.80 -4.80
N PRO A 187 -14.59 10.80 -4.54
CA PRO A 187 -14.17 12.20 -4.61
C PRO A 187 -13.02 12.50 -3.63
N ILE A 188 -12.25 13.55 -3.91
CA ILE A 188 -11.23 14.03 -2.99
C ILE A 188 -11.94 14.84 -1.88
N PRO A 189 -11.74 14.52 -0.59
CA PRO A 189 -12.39 15.26 0.49
C PRO A 189 -11.95 16.72 0.48
N GLY A 190 -12.88 17.62 0.82
CA GLY A 190 -12.61 19.04 0.99
C GLY A 190 -11.67 19.33 2.17
N PRO A 191 -11.19 20.59 2.31
CA PRO A 191 -10.37 20.99 3.46
C PRO A 191 -11.05 20.67 4.79
N GLY A 192 -10.37 19.93 5.66
CA GLY A 192 -10.91 19.50 6.96
C GLY A 192 -11.85 18.29 6.91
N GLY A 193 -12.09 17.71 5.73
CA GLY A 193 -12.78 16.42 5.61
C GLY A 193 -11.91 15.26 6.06
N SER A 194 -12.53 14.23 6.62
CA SER A 194 -11.87 12.94 6.89
C SER A 194 -11.65 12.17 5.60
N SER A 195 -10.66 11.27 5.60
CA SER A 195 -10.53 10.26 4.54
C SER A 195 -11.85 9.49 4.40
N PRO A 196 -12.35 9.29 3.17
CA PRO A 196 -13.57 8.52 2.97
C PRO A 196 -13.34 7.06 3.36
N GLU A 197 -14.39 6.40 3.85
CA GLU A 197 -14.38 4.93 3.97
C GLU A 197 -14.25 4.31 2.57
N GLY A 198 -13.33 3.35 2.42
CA GLY A 198 -13.05 2.71 1.13
C GLY A 198 -11.77 3.17 0.46
N PRO A 199 -11.65 2.97 -0.86
CA PRO A 199 -10.47 3.36 -1.62
C PRO A 199 -10.20 4.86 -1.51
N HIS A 200 -8.96 5.23 -1.19
CA HIS A 200 -8.52 6.62 -1.08
C HIS A 200 -7.02 6.76 -1.37
N THR A 201 -6.50 7.99 -1.36
CA THR A 201 -5.07 8.25 -1.60
C THR A 201 -4.51 9.25 -0.62
N HIS A 202 -3.24 9.09 -0.27
CA HIS A 202 -2.46 10.03 0.52
C HIS A 202 -1.28 10.56 -0.28
N VAL A 203 -1.08 11.87 -0.25
CA VAL A 203 0.13 12.51 -0.77
C VAL A 203 0.64 13.46 0.30
N LEU A 204 1.78 13.12 0.89
CA LEU A 204 2.38 13.78 2.04
C LEU A 204 3.75 14.35 1.64
N PRO A 205 3.82 15.61 1.15
CA PRO A 205 5.07 16.22 0.65
C PRO A 205 6.22 16.28 1.65
N LYS A 206 5.93 16.22 2.96
CA LYS A 206 6.95 16.16 4.00
C LYS A 206 7.67 14.80 4.01
N LEU A 207 6.93 13.70 3.84
CA LEU A 207 7.50 12.35 3.81
C LEU A 207 8.24 12.09 2.50
N MET A 208 7.69 12.52 1.36
CA MET A 208 8.35 12.37 0.06
C MET A 208 9.72 13.06 0.00
N ARG A 209 9.87 14.21 0.68
CA ARG A 209 11.16 14.93 0.79
C ARG A 209 12.27 14.12 1.44
N SER A 210 11.96 13.06 2.18
CA SER A 210 12.96 12.15 2.73
C SER A 210 13.65 11.29 1.66
N GLY A 211 13.05 11.16 0.47
CA GLY A 211 13.57 10.33 -0.63
C GLY A 211 13.57 8.83 -0.34
N ARG A 212 12.89 8.41 0.73
CA ARG A 212 12.86 7.03 1.19
C ARG A 212 11.79 6.26 0.43
N THR A 213 12.03 4.97 0.22
CA THR A 213 11.03 4.09 -0.42
C THR A 213 10.01 3.52 0.57
N HIS A 214 10.37 3.43 1.85
CA HIS A 214 9.55 2.90 2.96
C HIS A 214 9.99 3.48 4.31
N ALA A 215 9.15 3.31 5.34
CA ALA A 215 9.43 3.70 6.72
C ALA A 215 10.68 2.99 7.31
N ALA A 216 11.34 3.58 8.31
CA ALA A 216 12.60 3.00 8.87
C ALA A 216 12.36 1.77 9.73
N THR A 217 11.15 1.65 10.22
CA THR A 217 10.66 0.56 11.03
C THR A 217 10.29 -0.65 10.18
N THR A 218 10.00 -0.48 8.88
CA THR A 218 9.64 -1.56 7.98
C THR A 218 10.89 -2.38 7.60
N PRO A 219 10.95 -3.69 7.90
CA PRO A 219 12.14 -4.51 7.68
C PRO A 219 12.21 -5.03 6.23
N ILE A 220 12.31 -4.11 5.25
CA ILE A 220 12.52 -4.52 3.86
C ILE A 220 13.98 -4.95 3.66
N PRO A 221 14.25 -6.09 3.02
CA PRO A 221 15.61 -6.53 2.72
C PRO A 221 16.39 -5.53 1.87
N VAL A 222 17.70 -5.41 2.12
CA VAL A 222 18.60 -4.55 1.33
C VAL A 222 18.54 -4.93 -0.16
N GLY A 223 18.47 -3.91 -1.03
CA GLY A 223 18.37 -4.09 -2.49
C GLY A 223 16.94 -4.36 -2.99
N TRP A 224 15.95 -4.35 -2.11
CA TRP A 224 14.53 -4.51 -2.44
C TRP A 224 13.74 -3.23 -2.13
N VAL A 225 12.74 -2.98 -2.96
CA VAL A 225 11.86 -1.81 -2.86
C VAL A 225 10.41 -2.29 -2.79
N PRO A 226 9.63 -1.93 -1.76
CA PRO A 226 8.21 -2.23 -1.73
C PRO A 226 7.49 -1.35 -2.76
N CYS A 227 6.68 -1.97 -3.61
CA CYS A 227 5.88 -1.26 -4.62
C CYS A 227 4.39 -1.28 -4.28
N ALA A 228 3.96 -2.31 -3.55
CA ALA A 228 2.61 -2.50 -3.04
C ALA A 228 2.66 -3.28 -1.72
N ALA A 229 1.54 -3.37 -1.02
CA ALA A 229 1.37 -4.26 0.12
C ALA A 229 -0.08 -4.76 0.18
N LEU A 230 -0.25 -5.93 0.77
CA LEU A 230 -1.54 -6.37 1.29
C LEU A 230 -1.52 -6.29 2.82
N HIS A 231 -2.67 -5.96 3.38
CA HIS A 231 -2.92 -5.75 4.79
C HIS A 231 -4.05 -6.70 5.21
N PRO A 232 -3.73 -7.96 5.56
CA PRO A 232 -4.71 -8.92 6.03
C PRO A 232 -5.46 -8.42 7.27
N ALA A 233 -6.68 -8.93 7.48
CA ALA A 233 -7.51 -8.55 8.62
C ALA A 233 -6.74 -8.63 9.96
N HIS A 234 -6.72 -7.52 10.71
CA HIS A 234 -5.96 -7.46 11.95
C HIS A 234 -6.68 -8.25 13.07
N PRO A 235 -5.95 -8.94 13.96
CA PRO A 235 -6.56 -9.69 15.07
C PRO A 235 -7.17 -8.84 16.18
N TYR A 236 -7.01 -7.51 16.16
CA TYR A 236 -7.62 -6.64 17.17
C TYR A 236 -8.00 -5.25 16.65
N LYS A 237 -7.77 -4.97 15.35
CA LYS A 237 -8.22 -3.76 14.68
C LYS A 237 -9.19 -4.13 13.56
N ASP A 238 -10.23 -3.34 13.33
CA ASP A 238 -10.98 -3.39 12.08
C ASP A 238 -10.22 -2.66 10.95
N MET A 239 -10.79 -2.61 9.75
CA MET A 239 -10.15 -1.96 8.58
C MET A 239 -9.99 -0.43 8.75
N MET A 240 -10.67 0.15 9.73
CA MET A 240 -10.66 1.59 10.04
C MET A 240 -9.69 1.87 11.21
N GLY A 241 -8.95 0.84 11.65
CA GLY A 241 -8.01 0.93 12.77
C GLY A 241 -8.67 0.90 14.15
N GLN A 242 -10.00 0.78 14.24
CA GLN A 242 -10.72 0.77 15.51
C GLN A 242 -10.54 -0.57 16.22
N ARG A 243 -10.48 -0.54 17.55
CA ARG A 243 -10.29 -1.75 18.36
C ARG A 243 -11.50 -2.66 18.29
N ILE A 244 -11.24 -3.95 18.06
CA ILE A 244 -12.20 -5.04 18.15
C ILE A 244 -11.75 -6.05 19.21
N ALA A 245 -12.63 -6.98 19.58
CA ALA A 245 -12.24 -8.12 20.40
C ALA A 245 -11.14 -8.92 19.70
N PHE A 246 -10.20 -9.46 20.49
CA PHE A 246 -9.08 -10.21 19.93
C PHE A 246 -9.57 -11.47 19.21
N ASP A 247 -9.30 -11.54 17.92
CA ASP A 247 -9.63 -12.66 17.04
C ASP A 247 -8.39 -13.53 16.83
N SER A 248 -8.37 -14.66 17.54
CA SER A 248 -7.26 -15.63 17.45
C SER A 248 -7.13 -16.28 16.06
N THR A 249 -8.22 -16.34 15.28
CA THR A 249 -8.18 -16.91 13.92
C THR A 249 -7.40 -16.01 12.99
N ARG A 250 -7.65 -14.70 13.03
CA ARG A 250 -6.87 -13.70 12.27
C ARG A 250 -5.41 -13.67 12.70
N TYR A 251 -5.15 -13.84 14.00
CA TYR A 251 -3.79 -13.95 14.51
C TYR A 251 -3.06 -15.14 13.90
N VAL A 252 -3.66 -16.35 13.96
CA VAL A 252 -3.07 -17.56 13.39
C VAL A 252 -2.84 -17.43 11.88
N ALA A 253 -3.83 -16.90 11.15
CA ALA A 253 -3.73 -16.68 9.71
C ALA A 253 -2.53 -15.78 9.35
N PHE A 254 -2.28 -14.71 10.12
CA PHE A 254 -1.10 -13.87 9.88
C PHE A 254 0.22 -14.57 10.29
N GLN A 255 0.22 -15.39 11.35
CA GLN A 255 1.42 -16.17 11.70
C GLN A 255 1.80 -17.16 10.58
N GLU A 256 0.84 -17.75 9.87
CA GLU A 256 1.11 -18.60 8.71
C GLU A 256 1.76 -17.81 7.55
N LEU A 257 1.32 -16.57 7.32
CA LEU A 257 1.96 -15.68 6.35
C LEU A 257 3.39 -15.31 6.78
N LEU A 258 3.61 -15.03 8.07
CA LEU A 258 4.92 -14.70 8.61
C LEU A 258 5.89 -15.89 8.52
N ASP A 259 5.40 -17.11 8.76
CA ASP A 259 6.20 -18.33 8.63
C ASP A 259 6.62 -18.61 7.18
N ARG A 260 5.75 -18.26 6.21
CA ARG A 260 6.00 -18.52 4.79
C ARG A 260 6.80 -17.41 4.10
N TRP A 261 6.54 -16.16 4.45
CA TRP A 261 7.03 -14.98 3.72
C TRP A 261 7.84 -14.00 4.58
N GLY A 262 8.00 -14.27 5.88
CA GLY A 262 8.77 -13.43 6.77
C GLY A 262 10.28 -13.62 6.67
N ASP A 263 11.01 -12.65 7.22
CA ASP A 263 12.45 -12.81 7.40
C ASP A 263 12.73 -13.88 8.48
N PRO A 264 13.46 -14.96 8.17
CA PRO A 264 13.68 -16.06 9.11
C PRO A 264 14.45 -15.63 10.36
N ASP A 265 15.32 -14.62 10.28
CA ASP A 265 16.06 -14.11 11.44
C ASP A 265 15.16 -13.28 12.36
N LEU A 266 14.26 -12.46 11.80
CA LEU A 266 13.26 -11.76 12.61
C LEU A 266 12.28 -12.74 13.26
N LEU A 267 11.90 -13.78 12.55
CA LEU A 267 11.04 -14.83 13.09
C LEU A 267 11.72 -15.61 14.22
N ALA A 268 13.02 -15.90 14.09
CA ALA A 268 13.81 -16.49 15.18
C ALA A 268 13.83 -15.59 16.42
N VAL A 269 14.07 -14.29 16.25
CA VAL A 269 14.04 -13.30 17.34
C VAL A 269 12.67 -13.22 17.99
N LYS A 270 11.59 -13.16 17.19
CA LYS A 270 10.21 -13.15 17.68
C LYS A 270 9.92 -14.38 18.56
N ARG A 271 10.49 -15.53 18.22
CA ARG A 271 10.32 -16.80 18.95
C ARG A 271 11.27 -16.95 20.16
N GLY A 272 11.99 -15.88 20.53
CA GLY A 272 12.91 -15.87 21.67
C GLY A 272 14.31 -16.42 21.36
N GLY A 273 14.61 -16.68 20.09
CA GLY A 273 15.95 -17.02 19.63
C GLY A 273 16.81 -15.80 19.32
N GLU A 274 17.98 -16.06 18.76
CA GLU A 274 18.90 -15.04 18.24
C GLU A 274 18.97 -15.15 16.71
N PRO A 275 19.20 -14.03 16.00
CA PRO A 275 19.38 -14.06 14.55
C PRO A 275 20.69 -14.79 14.20
N ARG A 276 20.82 -15.25 12.95
CA ARG A 276 22.08 -15.87 12.47
C ARG A 276 23.26 -14.89 12.62
N PRO A 277 24.50 -15.38 12.81
CA PRO A 277 25.68 -14.52 13.02
C PRO A 277 25.90 -13.46 11.93
N ASP A 278 25.60 -13.77 10.67
CA ASP A 278 25.74 -12.88 9.52
C ASP A 278 24.40 -12.27 9.07
N SER A 279 23.42 -12.20 9.97
CA SER A 279 22.09 -11.68 9.65
C SER A 279 22.16 -10.19 9.27
N PRO A 280 21.49 -9.78 8.18
CA PRO A 280 21.35 -8.37 7.84
C PRO A 280 20.32 -7.63 8.72
N VAL A 281 19.64 -8.33 9.63
CA VAL A 281 18.63 -7.75 10.52
C VAL A 281 19.27 -6.75 11.48
N SER A 282 18.73 -5.53 11.49
CA SER A 282 19.21 -4.49 12.40
C SER A 282 18.77 -4.74 13.84
N SER A 283 19.54 -4.23 14.81
CA SER A 283 19.18 -4.28 16.24
C SER A 283 17.82 -3.63 16.52
N ARG A 284 17.47 -2.56 15.78
CA ARG A 284 16.17 -1.90 15.86
C ARG A 284 15.03 -2.84 15.45
N HIS A 285 15.17 -3.52 14.31
CA HIS A 285 14.15 -4.46 13.82
C HIS A 285 14.02 -5.66 14.77
N ALA A 286 15.14 -6.20 15.26
CA ALA A 286 15.13 -7.25 16.26
C ALA A 286 14.42 -6.84 17.56
N GLN A 287 14.68 -5.62 18.07
CA GLN A 287 13.96 -5.11 19.23
C GLN A 287 12.47 -4.91 18.96
N GLY A 288 12.10 -4.45 17.76
CA GLY A 288 10.71 -4.36 17.32
C GLY A 288 10.03 -5.73 17.37
N ALA A 289 10.65 -6.77 16.80
CA ALA A 289 10.12 -8.13 16.82
C ALA A 289 9.91 -8.68 18.24
N ARG A 290 10.84 -8.41 19.17
CA ARG A 290 10.68 -8.78 20.59
C ARG A 290 9.47 -8.09 21.23
N ARG A 291 9.30 -6.79 21.02
CA ARG A 291 8.14 -6.04 21.54
C ARG A 291 6.82 -6.55 20.98
N VAL A 292 6.77 -6.86 19.68
CA VAL A 292 5.57 -7.46 19.08
C VAL A 292 5.25 -8.80 19.74
N ALA A 293 6.25 -9.66 19.93
CA ALA A 293 6.08 -10.96 20.60
C ALA A 293 5.51 -10.81 22.03
N GLU A 294 6.04 -9.85 22.80
CA GLU A 294 5.58 -9.56 24.17
C GLU A 294 4.11 -9.11 24.18
N VAL A 295 3.74 -8.18 23.30
CA VAL A 295 2.36 -7.68 23.19
C VAL A 295 1.41 -8.80 22.75
N GLN A 296 1.78 -9.60 21.75
CA GLN A 296 0.96 -10.72 21.30
C GLN A 296 0.77 -11.78 22.39
N ALA A 297 1.81 -12.08 23.18
CA ALA A 297 1.71 -13.01 24.30
C ALA A 297 0.71 -12.55 25.38
N ARG A 298 0.56 -11.24 25.58
CA ARG A 298 -0.45 -10.66 26.49
C ARG A 298 -1.86 -10.92 25.98
N TYR A 299 -2.14 -10.63 24.70
CA TYR A 299 -3.43 -10.91 24.08
C TYR A 299 -3.79 -12.40 24.11
N LEU A 300 -2.83 -13.28 23.86
CA LEU A 300 -3.03 -14.73 23.92
C LEU A 300 -3.36 -15.24 25.33
N ARG A 301 -2.97 -14.52 26.39
CA ARG A 301 -3.39 -14.78 27.78
C ARG A 301 -4.73 -14.16 28.14
N GLY A 302 -5.38 -13.46 27.21
CA GLY A 302 -6.64 -12.75 27.44
C GLY A 302 -6.47 -11.38 28.09
N GLU A 303 -5.26 -10.82 28.11
CA GLU A 303 -5.03 -9.46 28.62
C GLU A 303 -5.46 -8.43 27.57
N VAL A 304 -6.17 -7.38 28.00
CA VAL A 304 -6.44 -6.21 27.16
C VAL A 304 -5.27 -5.23 27.32
N VAL A 305 -4.63 -4.89 26.21
CA VAL A 305 -3.62 -3.84 26.17
C VAL A 305 -4.32 -2.52 25.86
N GLU A 306 -4.49 -1.67 26.87
CA GLU A 306 -4.99 -0.31 26.67
C GLU A 306 -3.95 0.51 25.89
N ALA A 307 -4.41 1.24 24.88
CA ALA A 307 -3.57 2.18 24.16
C ALA A 307 -3.32 3.41 25.04
N ASP A 308 -2.08 3.88 25.07
CA ASP A 308 -1.78 5.21 25.61
C ASP A 308 -2.28 6.26 24.58
N PRO A 309 -3.31 7.05 24.88
CA PRO A 309 -3.88 7.99 23.92
C PRO A 309 -2.89 9.10 23.50
N GLU A 310 -1.86 9.40 24.29
CA GLU A 310 -0.84 10.41 23.94
C GLU A 310 0.18 9.89 22.90
N ALA A 311 0.22 8.58 22.63
CA ALA A 311 1.19 7.98 21.72
C ALA A 311 0.67 7.77 20.28
N ASN A 312 -0.64 8.02 20.03
CA ASN A 312 -1.30 7.78 18.74
C ASN A 312 -1.12 8.92 17.71
N GLU A 313 -0.67 10.12 18.10
CA GLU A 313 -0.57 11.26 17.18
C GLU A 313 0.49 11.03 16.06
N ASP A 314 1.53 10.24 16.35
CA ASP A 314 2.55 9.83 15.36
C ASP A 314 2.14 8.60 14.53
N GLU A 315 1.08 7.86 14.90
CA GLU A 315 0.67 6.59 14.25
C GLU A 315 -0.03 6.83 12.90
N THR A 316 -0.81 7.90 12.75
CA THR A 316 -1.46 8.24 11.46
C THR A 316 -0.45 8.52 10.35
N VAL A 317 0.75 8.98 10.68
CA VAL A 317 1.81 9.23 9.71
C VAL A 317 2.57 7.95 9.34
N ALA A 318 2.53 6.92 10.21
CA ALA A 318 3.21 5.64 10.02
C ALA A 318 2.33 4.58 9.34
N ASP A 319 1.01 4.63 9.52
CA ASP A 319 0.04 3.76 8.83
C ASP A 319 -0.23 4.23 7.39
N HIS A 320 -0.06 5.52 7.11
CA HIS A 320 -0.15 6.11 5.76
C HIS A 320 1.22 6.19 5.04
N ALA A 321 2.17 5.33 5.42
CA ALA A 321 3.59 5.38 5.05
C ALA A 321 4.15 4.05 4.53
#